data_AF-A0A376ZR84-F1
#
_entry.id   AF-A0A376ZR84-F1
#
_cell.length_a   1.000
_cell.length_b   1.000
_cell.length_c   1.000
_cell.angle_alpha   90.00
_cell.angle_beta   90.00
_cell.angle_gamma   90.00
#
_symmetry.space_group_name_H-M   'P 1'
#
loop_
_entity.id
_entity.type
_entity.pdbx_description
1 polymer ?
#
loop_
_entity_poly.entity_id
_entity_poly.type
_entity_poly.pdbx_seq_one_letter_code
_entity_poly.pdbx_strand_id
1 'polypeptide(L)'
;MIIISHDRHFLNMVCTHMADLDYGELRVYPGNYDEYMTAATQARERLLADNAKKKAQIAELQSFVSRFSANASKSRQATSRARQIDKIKLEEVKASSRQNPFIRFEQDKKLFRNALEVEGLTKGFDNGPLFKISTCCWRSVKNLRYWVPTASVNQRC
;
A
#
# COMPACT_ATOMS: atom_id res chain seq x y z
N MET A 1 -19.97 19.07 6.73
CA MET A 1 -20.15 17.66 7.12
C MET A 1 -18.81 16.95 6.94
N ILE A 2 -18.37 16.16 7.92
CA ILE A 2 -17.11 15.40 7.84
C ILE A 2 -17.49 13.92 8.02
N ILE A 3 -16.98 13.08 7.13
CA ILE A 3 -17.21 11.64 7.13
C ILE A 3 -15.85 10.95 7.26
N ILE A 4 -15.77 9.95 8.13
CA ILE A 4 -14.59 9.10 8.31
C ILE A 4 -15.03 7.67 8.03
N SER A 5 -14.47 7.06 6.99
CA SER A 5 -14.75 5.67 6.60
C SER A 5 -13.52 5.02 6.02
N HIS A 6 -13.45 3.70 6.10
CA HIS A 6 -12.44 2.88 5.44
C HIS A 6 -12.97 2.22 4.16
N ASP A 7 -14.26 2.36 3.84
CA ASP A 7 -14.84 1.82 2.61
C ASP A 7 -14.65 2.80 1.44
N ARG A 8 -13.81 2.39 0.49
CA ARG A 8 -13.51 3.14 -0.73
C ARG A 8 -14.74 3.47 -1.58
N HIS A 9 -15.73 2.57 -1.67
CA HIS A 9 -16.88 2.77 -2.56
C HIS A 9 -17.80 3.85 -2.00
N PHE A 10 -18.01 3.79 -0.68
CA PHE A 10 -18.77 4.81 0.03
C PHE A 10 -18.12 6.19 -0.11
N LEU A 11 -16.80 6.27 0.11
CA LEU A 11 -16.03 7.50 -0.03
C LEU A 11 -16.10 8.05 -1.46
N ASN A 12 -16.02 7.19 -2.48
CA ASN A 12 -16.11 7.60 -3.88
C ASN A 12 -17.49 8.14 -4.27
N MET A 13 -18.57 7.65 -3.66
CA MET A 13 -19.93 8.06 -4.02
C MET A 13 -20.37 9.37 -3.35
N VAL A 14 -19.88 9.67 -2.14
CA VAL A 14 -20.42 10.75 -1.30
C VAL A 14 -19.49 11.95 -1.18
N CYS A 15 -18.18 11.72 -1.21
CA CYS A 15 -17.20 12.78 -0.91
C CYS A 15 -16.80 13.55 -2.17
N THR A 16 -16.76 14.88 -2.05
CA THR A 16 -16.27 15.81 -3.09
C THR A 16 -14.85 16.32 -2.82
N HIS A 17 -14.36 16.14 -1.59
CA HIS A 17 -13.02 16.54 -1.15
C HIS A 17 -12.49 15.46 -0.20
N MET A 18 -11.22 15.09 -0.37
CA MET A 18 -10.51 14.16 0.49
C MET A 18 -9.49 14.89 1.33
N ALA A 19 -9.55 14.69 2.64
CA ALA A 19 -8.57 15.24 3.57
C ALA A 19 -7.61 14.13 4.01
N ASP A 20 -6.37 14.22 3.55
CA ASP A 20 -5.28 13.34 3.97
C ASP A 20 -4.58 13.93 5.19
N LEU A 21 -4.44 13.11 6.23
CA LEU A 21 -3.72 13.48 7.45
C LEU A 21 -2.45 12.61 7.52
N ASP A 22 -1.31 13.19 7.16
CA ASP A 22 0.01 12.55 7.24
C ASP A 22 1.03 13.58 7.74
N TYR A 23 2.10 13.13 8.39
CA TYR A 23 3.21 13.98 8.88
C TYR A 23 2.83 15.10 9.87
N GLY A 24 1.64 15.03 10.47
CA GLY A 24 1.09 16.10 11.32
C GLY A 24 0.52 17.28 10.52
N GLU A 25 0.37 17.15 9.21
CA GLU A 25 -0.24 18.14 8.32
C GLU A 25 -1.53 17.58 7.72
N LEU A 26 -2.54 18.44 7.56
CA LEU A 26 -3.77 18.11 6.84
C LEU A 26 -3.67 18.65 5.42
N ARG A 27 -3.80 17.78 4.42
CA ARG A 27 -3.79 18.14 3.00
C ARG A 27 -5.13 17.80 2.38
N VAL A 28 -5.78 18.80 1.81
CA VAL A 28 -7.09 18.62 1.17
C VAL A 28 -6.90 18.51 -0.34
N TYR A 29 -7.45 17.44 -0.90
CA TYR A 29 -7.46 17.17 -2.33
C TYR A 29 -8.91 17.30 -2.83
N PRO A 30 -9.16 18.09 -3.89
CA PRO A 30 -10.46 18.09 -4.54
C PRO A 30 -10.67 16.77 -5.28
N GLY A 31 -11.89 16.24 -5.25
CA GLY A 31 -12.24 15.01 -5.95
C GLY A 31 -12.62 13.84 -5.04
N ASN A 32 -12.80 12.70 -5.68
CA ASN A 32 -13.14 11.44 -5.04
C ASN A 32 -11.88 10.70 -4.49
N TYR A 33 -12.05 9.49 -3.95
CA TYR A 33 -10.95 8.72 -3.36
C TYR A 33 -9.90 8.32 -4.41
N ASP A 34 -10.31 7.92 -5.61
CA ASP A 34 -9.40 7.45 -6.66
C ASP A 34 -8.56 8.59 -7.24
N GLU A 35 -9.17 9.76 -7.42
CA GLU A 35 -8.49 10.99 -7.84
C GLU A 35 -7.47 11.44 -6.79
N TYR A 36 -7.86 11.41 -5.51
CA TYR A 36 -6.95 11.65 -4.39
C TYR A 36 -5.76 10.68 -4.41
N MET A 37 -6.01 9.38 -4.56
CA MET A 37 -4.94 8.37 -4.55
C MET A 37 -3.94 8.60 -5.70
N THR A 38 -4.45 8.97 -6.87
CA THR A 38 -3.63 9.29 -8.05
C THR A 38 -2.80 10.56 -7.81
N ALA A 39 -3.44 11.63 -7.33
CA ALA A 39 -2.78 12.91 -7.05
C ALA A 39 -1.71 12.77 -5.95
N ALA A 40 -2.00 12.02 -4.89
CA ALA A 40 -1.07 11.75 -3.79
C ALA A 40 0.16 10.95 -4.27
N THR A 41 -0.05 9.95 -5.11
CA THR A 41 1.03 9.14 -5.69
C THR A 41 1.92 9.99 -6.60
N GLN A 42 1.33 10.77 -7.50
CA GLN A 42 2.08 11.67 -8.39
C GLN A 42 2.87 12.74 -7.62
N ALA A 43 2.29 13.32 -6.57
CA ALA A 43 2.98 14.29 -5.72
C ALA A 43 4.21 13.66 -5.04
N ARG A 44 4.06 12.43 -4.53
CA ARG A 44 5.16 11.67 -3.92
C ARG A 44 6.27 11.36 -4.93
N GLU A 45 5.91 10.91 -6.13
CA GLU A 45 6.87 10.61 -7.19
C GLU A 45 7.65 11.84 -7.63
N ARG A 46 6.98 12.99 -7.80
CA ARG A 46 7.63 14.26 -8.14
C ARG A 46 8.65 14.67 -7.09
N LEU A 47 8.27 14.61 -5.80
CA LEU A 47 9.18 14.91 -4.69
C LEU A 47 10.40 13.99 -4.69
N LEU A 48 10.20 12.68 -4.92
CA LEU A 48 11.30 11.72 -5.00
C LEU A 48 12.22 12.00 -6.21
N ALA A 49 11.65 12.30 -7.37
CA ALA A 49 12.40 12.61 -8.58
C ALA A 49 13.21 13.90 -8.44
N ASP A 50 12.62 14.95 -7.86
CA ASP A 50 13.31 16.23 -7.64
C ASP A 50 14.42 16.09 -6.60
N ASN A 51 14.21 15.31 -5.55
CA ASN A 51 15.26 14.97 -4.60
C ASN A 51 16.39 14.15 -5.23
N ALA A 52 16.08 13.21 -6.12
CA ALA A 52 17.09 12.46 -6.87
C ALA A 52 17.94 13.38 -7.76
N LYS A 53 17.30 14.32 -8.48
CA LYS A 53 18.01 15.34 -9.29
C LYS A 53 18.90 16.24 -8.44
N LYS A 54 18.39 16.75 -7.32
CA LYS A 54 19.16 17.57 -6.37
C LYS A 54 20.37 16.79 -5.82
N LYS A 55 20.19 15.52 -5.45
CA LYS A 55 21.29 14.64 -4.99
C LYS A 55 22.36 14.44 -6.07
N ALA A 56 21.96 14.21 -7.31
CA ALA A 56 22.90 14.06 -8.42
C ALA A 56 23.72 15.35 -8.67
N GLN A 57 23.06 16.51 -8.64
CA GLN A 57 23.75 17.80 -8.77
C GLN A 57 24.74 18.05 -7.63
N ILE A 58 24.35 17.73 -6.39
CA ILE A 58 25.26 17.86 -5.24
C ILE A 58 26.48 16.94 -5.41
N ALA A 59 26.28 15.69 -5.82
CA ALA A 59 27.37 14.74 -6.04
C ALA A 59 28.34 15.23 -7.12
N GLU A 60 27.82 15.77 -8.23
CA GLU A 60 28.64 16.35 -9.30
C GLU A 60 29.46 17.54 -8.79
N LEU A 61 28.82 18.49 -8.10
CA LEU A 61 29.48 19.67 -7.54
C LEU A 61 30.53 19.29 -6.48
N GLN A 62 30.24 18.31 -5.62
CA GLN A 62 31.20 17.78 -4.64
C GLN A 62 32.40 17.12 -5.33
N SER A 63 32.19 16.36 -6.40
CA SER A 63 33.26 15.75 -7.18
C SER A 63 34.16 16.80 -7.84
N PHE A 64 33.59 17.92 -8.28
CA PHE A 64 34.34 19.03 -8.85
C PHE A 64 35.16 19.76 -7.80
N VAL A 65 34.57 20.06 -6.64
CA VAL A 65 35.27 20.73 -5.53
C VAL A 65 36.43 19.87 -5.02
N SER A 66 36.23 18.57 -4.82
CA SER A 66 37.30 17.67 -4.38
C SER A 66 38.47 17.62 -5.37
N ARG A 67 38.19 17.56 -6.67
CA ARG A 67 39.22 17.50 -7.73
C ARG A 67 39.98 18.81 -7.94
N PHE A 68 39.34 19.97 -7.77
CA PHE A 68 39.91 21.27 -8.13
C PHE A 68 40.19 22.21 -6.94
N SER A 69 40.00 21.73 -5.71
CA SER A 69 40.31 22.49 -4.48
C SER A 69 41.80 22.84 -4.34
N ALA A 70 42.69 21.93 -4.73
CA ALA A 70 44.14 22.08 -4.61
C ALA A 70 44.80 22.86 -5.77
N ASN A 71 44.06 23.16 -6.84
CA ASN A 71 44.63 23.74 -8.07
C ASN A 71 44.42 25.27 -8.09
N ALA A 72 45.51 26.05 -8.02
CA ALA A 72 45.48 27.50 -7.81
C ALA A 72 44.67 28.27 -8.88
N SER A 73 44.66 27.81 -10.14
CA SER A 73 43.93 28.47 -11.23
C SER A 73 42.40 28.27 -11.17
N LYS A 74 41.92 27.19 -10.54
CA LYS A 74 40.49 26.83 -10.47
C LYS A 74 39.89 26.95 -9.07
N SER A 75 40.70 27.30 -8.06
CA SER A 75 40.29 27.46 -6.67
C SER A 75 39.11 28.44 -6.49
N ARG A 76 39.10 29.59 -7.18
CA ARG A 76 37.95 30.53 -7.14
C ARG A 76 36.64 29.91 -7.63
N GLN A 77 36.69 29.04 -8.66
CA GLN A 77 35.50 28.34 -9.14
C GLN A 77 35.05 27.26 -8.16
N ALA A 78 35.99 26.52 -7.56
CA ALA A 78 35.69 25.53 -6.54
C ALA A 78 35.02 26.16 -5.31
N THR A 79 35.50 27.31 -4.82
CA THR A 79 34.86 28.03 -3.69
C THR A 79 33.45 28.52 -4.04
N SER A 80 33.23 29.00 -5.26
CA SER A 80 31.89 29.43 -5.72
C SER A 80 30.91 28.25 -5.78
N ARG A 81 31.34 27.10 -6.31
CA ARG A 81 30.53 25.88 -6.36
C ARG A 81 30.28 25.28 -4.97
N ALA A 82 31.24 25.34 -4.05
CA ALA A 82 31.01 24.94 -2.66
C ALA A 82 29.88 25.75 -2.01
N ARG A 83 29.88 27.08 -2.21
CA ARG A 83 28.77 27.95 -1.76
C ARG A 83 27.43 27.65 -2.46
N GLN A 84 27.44 27.07 -3.66
CA GLN A 84 26.21 26.64 -4.33
C GLN A 84 25.64 25.37 -3.71
N ILE A 85 26.51 24.43 -3.27
CA ILE A 85 26.10 23.21 -2.57
C ILE A 85 25.33 23.57 -1.29
N ASP A 86 25.84 24.52 -0.50
CA ASP A 86 25.21 24.98 0.74
C ASP A 86 23.82 25.61 0.54
N LYS A 87 23.53 26.10 -0.67
CA LYS A 87 22.23 26.68 -1.01
C LYS A 87 21.21 25.65 -1.45
N ILE A 88 21.64 24.47 -1.90
CA ILE A 88 20.73 23.42 -2.35
C ILE A 88 20.16 22.72 -1.11
N LYS A 89 18.94 23.09 -0.74
CA LYS A 89 18.19 22.41 0.32
C LYS A 89 17.53 21.16 -0.25
N LEU A 90 17.91 20.00 0.27
CA LEU A 90 17.11 18.79 0.10
C LEU A 90 15.85 18.92 0.94
N GLU A 91 14.72 18.57 0.36
CA GLU A 91 13.49 18.39 1.13
C GLU A 91 13.55 17.00 1.74
N GLU A 92 13.59 16.92 3.07
CA GLU A 92 13.54 15.64 3.77
C GLU A 92 12.20 14.95 3.48
N VAL A 93 12.29 13.77 2.88
CA VAL A 93 11.15 12.86 2.78
C VAL A 93 10.92 12.30 4.18
N LYS A 94 10.01 12.93 4.94
CA LYS A 94 9.59 12.37 6.23
C LYS A 94 9.07 10.94 6.02
N ALA A 95 9.32 10.07 7.00
CA ALA A 95 8.72 8.74 7.02
C ALA A 95 7.21 8.86 7.33
N SER A 96 6.35 8.31 6.46
CA SER A 96 4.90 8.37 6.61
C SER A 96 4.46 7.68 7.91
N SER A 97 3.43 8.19 8.58
CA SER A 97 2.83 7.50 9.73
C SER A 97 2.01 6.27 9.33
N ARG A 98 1.81 6.03 8.03
CA ARG A 98 1.06 4.89 7.50
C ARG A 98 1.80 3.57 7.78
N GLN A 99 1.24 2.77 8.68
CA GLN A 99 1.68 1.40 8.93
C GLN A 99 0.89 0.44 8.04
N ASN A 100 1.57 -0.44 7.31
CA ASN A 100 0.94 -1.51 6.54
C ASN A 100 1.15 -2.85 7.26
N PRO A 101 0.21 -3.29 8.11
CA PRO A 101 0.38 -4.54 8.85
C PRO A 101 0.32 -5.74 7.90
N PHE A 102 1.44 -6.44 7.76
CA PHE A 102 1.49 -7.70 7.03
C PHE A 102 1.27 -8.86 8.00
N ILE A 103 0.11 -9.50 7.92
CA ILE A 103 -0.18 -10.71 8.71
C ILE A 103 0.19 -11.91 7.85
N ARG A 104 1.24 -12.62 8.25
CA ARG A 104 1.62 -13.91 7.66
C ARG A 104 0.91 -15.03 8.43
N PHE A 105 0.13 -15.84 7.73
CA PHE A 105 -0.41 -17.08 8.29
C PHE A 105 0.58 -18.20 7.98
N GLU A 106 1.26 -18.70 9.01
CA GLU A 106 2.11 -19.89 8.89
C GLU A 106 1.25 -21.13 9.18
N GLN A 107 1.16 -22.02 8.19
CA GLN A 107 0.34 -23.22 8.30
C GLN A 107 1.19 -24.38 8.81
N ASP A 108 1.12 -24.67 10.11
CA ASP A 108 1.92 -25.72 10.75
C ASP A 108 1.54 -27.15 10.33
N LYS A 109 0.26 -27.39 10.03
CA LYS A 109 -0.26 -28.73 9.75
C LYS A 109 -0.59 -28.91 8.28
N LYS A 110 -0.05 -29.96 7.67
CA LYS A 110 -0.45 -30.41 6.33
C LYS A 110 -1.94 -30.80 6.38
N LEU A 111 -2.75 -30.16 5.56
CA LEU A 111 -4.15 -30.56 5.38
C LEU A 111 -4.22 -31.90 4.63
N PHE A 112 -5.02 -32.83 5.13
CA PHE A 112 -5.30 -34.10 4.47
C PHE A 112 -6.27 -33.91 3.30
N ARG A 113 -6.37 -34.91 2.41
CA ARG A 113 -7.20 -34.86 1.18
C ARG A 113 -8.65 -34.45 1.47
N ASN A 114 -9.24 -34.97 2.54
CA ASN A 114 -10.53 -34.56 3.06
C ASN A 114 -10.29 -33.87 4.41
N ALA A 115 -10.71 -32.62 4.51
CA ALA A 115 -10.58 -31.79 5.70
C ALA A 115 -11.88 -31.76 6.53
N LEU A 116 -13.04 -31.93 5.88
CA LEU A 116 -14.33 -32.05 6.56
C LEU A 116 -15.30 -32.83 5.66
N GLU A 117 -16.04 -33.79 6.21
CA GLU A 117 -17.13 -34.48 5.52
C GLU A 117 -18.36 -34.42 6.43
N VAL A 118 -19.46 -33.91 5.88
CA VAL A 118 -20.71 -33.75 6.62
C VAL A 118 -21.85 -34.30 5.78
N GLU A 119 -22.61 -35.20 6.37
CA GLU A 119 -23.80 -35.80 5.78
C GLU A 119 -25.02 -35.49 6.66
N GLY A 120 -26.12 -35.07 6.03
CA GLY A 120 -27.41 -34.89 6.71
C GLY A 120 -27.47 -33.81 7.78
N LEU A 121 -26.59 -32.79 7.75
CA LEU A 121 -26.59 -31.74 8.76
C LEU A 121 -27.77 -30.79 8.57
N THR A 122 -28.66 -30.77 9.56
CA THR A 122 -29.76 -29.81 9.65
C THR A 122 -29.63 -29.05 10.96
N LYS A 123 -29.64 -27.72 10.89
CA LYS A 123 -29.68 -26.87 12.08
C LYS A 123 -30.76 -25.81 11.92
N GLY A 124 -31.56 -25.65 12.95
CA GLY A 124 -32.60 -24.64 13.07
C GLY A 124 -32.70 -24.15 14.50
N PHE A 125 -33.40 -23.03 14.64
CA PHE A 125 -33.93 -22.55 15.93
C PHE A 125 -35.46 -22.70 15.90
N ASP A 126 -36.15 -22.30 16.96
CA ASP A 126 -37.58 -22.57 17.17
C ASP A 126 -38.50 -22.13 16.01
N ASN A 127 -38.07 -21.18 15.17
CA ASN A 127 -38.79 -20.69 13.99
C ASN A 127 -38.46 -21.43 12.66
N GLY A 128 -37.80 -22.60 12.72
CA GLY A 128 -37.56 -23.47 11.56
C GLY A 128 -36.10 -23.67 11.18
N PRO A 129 -35.82 -24.51 10.15
CA PRO A 129 -34.47 -24.83 9.74
C PRO A 129 -33.78 -23.64 9.07
N LEU A 130 -32.59 -23.25 9.54
CA LEU A 130 -31.76 -22.21 8.92
C LEU A 130 -31.00 -22.74 7.70
N PHE A 131 -30.53 -23.98 7.79
CA PHE A 131 -29.88 -24.66 6.67
C PHE A 131 -30.07 -26.17 6.78
N LYS A 132 -30.16 -26.81 5.62
CA LYS A 132 -30.22 -28.26 5.43
C LYS A 132 -29.19 -28.64 4.39
N ILE A 133 -28.19 -29.40 4.81
CA ILE A 133 -27.09 -29.86 3.95
C ILE A 133 -27.24 -31.36 3.78
N SER A 134 -27.37 -31.83 2.54
CA SER A 134 -27.45 -33.27 2.21
C SER A 134 -26.07 -33.93 2.30
N THR A 135 -25.10 -33.42 1.55
CA THR A 135 -23.70 -33.88 1.59
C THR A 135 -22.79 -32.69 1.31
N CYS A 136 -21.77 -32.49 2.15
CA CYS A 136 -20.72 -31.50 1.94
C CYS A 136 -19.36 -32.13 2.21
N CYS A 137 -18.49 -32.11 1.20
CA CYS A 137 -17.12 -32.59 1.30
C CYS A 137 -16.17 -31.41 1.12
N TRP A 138 -15.36 -31.13 2.13
CA TRP A 138 -14.31 -30.12 2.11
C TRP A 138 -12.99 -30.80 1.80
N ARG A 139 -12.50 -30.61 0.58
CA ARG A 139 -11.23 -31.19 0.12
C ARG A 139 -10.12 -30.16 0.19
N SER A 140 -8.95 -30.60 0.65
CA SER A 140 -7.78 -29.74 0.67
C SER A 140 -7.24 -29.54 -0.75
N VAL A 141 -7.51 -28.39 -1.35
CA VAL A 141 -6.90 -27.99 -2.62
C VAL A 141 -5.61 -27.22 -2.31
N LYS A 142 -4.47 -27.66 -2.85
CA LYS A 142 -3.23 -26.88 -2.76
C LYS A 142 -3.49 -25.48 -3.32
N ASN A 143 -3.37 -24.47 -2.48
CA ASN A 143 -3.39 -23.05 -2.85
C ASN A 143 -4.64 -22.51 -3.56
N LEU A 144 -5.84 -23.07 -3.36
CA LEU A 144 -7.07 -22.38 -3.78
C LEU A 144 -7.89 -21.87 -2.59
N ARG A 145 -8.01 -20.56 -2.55
CA ARG A 145 -8.73 -19.75 -1.55
C ARG A 145 -10.14 -19.41 -2.04
N TYR A 146 -10.85 -20.36 -2.65
CA TYR A 146 -12.21 -20.16 -3.14
C TYR A 146 -13.16 -21.25 -2.66
N TRP A 147 -14.25 -20.79 -2.03
CA TRP A 147 -15.41 -21.57 -1.64
C TRP A 147 -16.33 -21.67 -2.85
N VAL A 148 -16.51 -22.88 -3.37
CA VAL A 148 -17.58 -23.16 -4.32
C VAL A 148 -18.60 -24.01 -3.56
N PRO A 149 -19.83 -23.51 -3.30
CA PRO A 149 -20.92 -24.38 -2.93
C PRO A 149 -21.27 -25.15 -4.20
N THR A 150 -20.55 -26.25 -4.48
CA THR A 150 -21.01 -27.21 -5.46
C THR A 150 -22.24 -27.90 -4.87
N ALA A 151 -23.41 -27.32 -5.11
CA ALA A 151 -24.67 -28.03 -5.16
C ALA A 151 -24.65 -28.96 -6.40
N SER A 152 -23.62 -29.79 -6.53
CA SER A 152 -23.59 -30.85 -7.53
C SER A 152 -24.32 -32.04 -6.93
N VAL A 153 -25.60 -32.13 -7.28
CA VAL A 153 -26.38 -33.37 -7.23
C VAL A 153 -25.52 -34.47 -7.86
N ASN A 154 -25.19 -35.47 -7.06
CA ASN A 154 -24.83 -36.81 -7.52
C ASN A 154 -23.47 -37.00 -8.21
N GLN A 155 -22.37 -36.64 -7.53
CA GLN A 155 -21.12 -37.38 -7.70
C GLN A 155 -20.59 -37.80 -6.33
N ARG A 156 -20.56 -39.12 -6.11
CA ARG A 156 -19.94 -39.76 -4.95
C ARG A 156 -18.47 -39.32 -4.86
N CYS A 157 -17.97 -39.27 -3.63
CA CYS A 157 -16.58 -38.95 -3.31
C CYS A 157 -15.56 -39.73 -4.14
#